data_AF-A0A9X5XHB5-F1
#
_entry.id   AF-A0A9X5XHB5-F1
#
_cell.length_a   1.000
_cell.length_b   1.000
_cell.length_c   1.000
_cell.angle_alpha   90.00
_cell.angle_beta   90.00
_cell.angle_gamma   90.00
#
_symmetry.space_group_name_H-M   'P 1'
#
loop_
_entity.id
_entity.type
_entity.pdbx_description
1 polymer ?
#
loop_
_entity_poly.entity_id
_entity_poly.type
_entity_poly.pdbx_seq_one_letter_code
_entity_poly.pdbx_strand_id
1 'polypeptide(L)'
;DDCGVLPLGSLERGTLTAIFPALERALELTNAGPLVLLTGYQAPAAIRRAGANRLESWLRNRKVRGAAALARSAFEAAERQHTAVVGEKAIAQMVHTLAREVMTLNEKIAEVDKLIESRFREHELAPVIASLPGIGPLLGAEFLAATSGDMSFFATPDRLAGFAGLAPAPRDSGRVSGNLHRPKRYHRGLQRVFYTSALISIRTCAESRRFYDRKRAEGKRHTQAVLALARRRVNVLWALLRDGRCYQAIPPVTALP
;
A
#
# COMPACT_ATOMS: atom_id res chain seq x y z
N ASP A 1 -0.83 -11.80 4.29
CA ASP A 1 -1.72 -10.77 3.73
C ASP A 1 -2.39 -9.96 4.83
N ASP A 2 -1.66 -8.99 5.39
CA ASP A 2 -2.26 -7.84 6.07
C ASP A 2 -2.53 -6.80 5.00
N CYS A 3 -3.64 -6.99 4.27
CA CYS A 3 -4.11 -6.00 3.31
C CYS A 3 -4.70 -4.82 4.09
N GLY A 4 -3.89 -3.76 4.21
CA GLY A 4 -4.34 -2.37 4.15
C GLY A 4 -5.53 -1.99 5.03
N VAL A 5 -5.49 -2.34 6.31
CA VAL A 5 -6.42 -1.77 7.30
C VAL A 5 -6.09 -0.29 7.43
N LEU A 6 -7.05 0.59 7.13
CA LEU A 6 -6.93 2.00 7.47
C LEU A 6 -6.66 2.11 8.97
N PRO A 7 -5.55 2.72 9.37
CA PRO A 7 -5.24 2.88 10.78
C PRO A 7 -6.19 3.90 11.40
N LEU A 8 -6.39 3.79 12.72
CA LEU A 8 -6.93 4.93 13.46
C LEU A 8 -6.01 6.15 13.22
N GLY A 9 -6.58 7.24 12.75
CA GLY A 9 -5.89 8.49 12.48
C GLY A 9 -5.28 9.10 13.75
N SER A 10 -4.48 10.15 13.60
CA SER A 10 -3.89 10.87 14.75
C SER A 10 -4.95 11.42 15.72
N LEU A 11 -6.12 11.81 15.20
CA LEU A 11 -7.24 12.33 15.99
C LEU A 11 -7.89 11.23 16.85
N GLU A 12 -8.14 10.07 16.26
CA GLU A 12 -8.83 8.95 16.91
C GLU A 12 -7.94 8.28 17.98
N ARG A 13 -6.62 8.23 17.72
CA ARG A 13 -5.63 7.87 18.74
C ARG A 13 -5.62 8.85 19.91
N GLY A 14 -5.71 10.15 19.63
CA GLY A 14 -5.83 11.18 20.67
C GLY A 14 -7.03 10.98 21.58
N THR A 15 -8.17 10.55 21.03
CA THR A 15 -9.37 10.23 21.81
C THR A 15 -9.17 9.05 22.76
N LEU A 16 -8.49 7.99 22.32
CA LEU A 16 -8.15 6.86 23.20
C LEU A 16 -7.12 7.28 24.27
N THR A 17 -6.10 8.04 23.89
CA THR A 17 -5.05 8.50 24.82
C THR A 17 -5.61 9.34 25.98
N ALA A 18 -6.74 10.02 25.78
CA ALA A 18 -7.40 10.77 26.84
C ALA A 18 -7.91 9.88 28.01
N ILE A 19 -8.24 8.61 27.74
CA ILE A 19 -8.81 7.69 28.75
C ILE A 19 -7.99 6.42 28.98
N PHE A 20 -7.15 6.02 28.03
CA PHE A 20 -6.40 4.77 28.10
C PHE A 20 -5.03 4.86 27.42
N PRO A 21 -4.16 5.79 27.86
CA PRO A 21 -2.83 5.98 27.29
C PRO A 21 -1.93 4.75 27.41
N ALA A 22 -2.15 3.88 28.40
CA ALA A 22 -1.40 2.64 28.53
C ALA A 22 -1.72 1.63 27.41
N LEU A 23 -2.96 1.58 26.93
CA LEU A 23 -3.37 0.69 25.84
C LEU A 23 -2.87 1.21 24.48
N GLU A 24 -2.97 2.51 24.25
CA GLU A 24 -2.49 3.14 23.02
C GLU A 24 -1.00 2.87 22.79
N ARG A 25 -0.16 2.99 23.83
CA ARG A 25 1.27 2.65 23.73
C ARG A 25 1.54 1.16 23.55
N ALA A 26 0.66 0.31 24.06
CA ALA A 26 0.86 -1.14 24.03
C ALA A 26 0.46 -1.78 22.70
N LEU A 27 -0.39 -1.11 21.91
CA LEU A 27 -1.02 -1.71 20.73
C LEU A 27 -0.79 -0.90 19.45
N GLU A 28 -0.47 -1.62 18.39
CA GLU A 28 -0.47 -1.10 17.01
C GLU A 28 -1.92 -0.98 16.50
N LEU A 29 -2.55 0.19 16.69
CA LEU A 29 -3.92 0.51 16.28
C LEU A 29 -4.14 0.63 14.76
N THR A 30 -3.11 0.28 14.00
CA THR A 30 -3.12 0.08 12.55
C THR A 30 -3.66 -1.30 12.17
N ASN A 31 -3.61 -2.25 13.10
CA ASN A 31 -3.97 -3.64 12.85
C ASN A 31 -5.45 -3.92 13.14
N ALA A 32 -6.07 -4.82 12.37
CA ALA A 32 -7.47 -5.20 12.56
C ALA A 32 -7.76 -5.75 13.97
N GLY A 33 -6.83 -6.50 14.58
CA GLY A 33 -7.02 -7.10 15.90
C GLY A 33 -7.30 -6.08 17.01
N PRO A 34 -6.41 -5.10 17.23
CA PRO A 34 -6.66 -3.98 18.14
C PRO A 34 -7.92 -3.17 17.84
N LEU A 35 -8.29 -2.96 16.57
CA LEU A 35 -9.57 -2.32 16.23
C LEU A 35 -10.76 -3.16 16.70
N VAL A 36 -10.73 -4.46 16.46
CA VAL A 36 -11.75 -5.40 16.93
C VAL A 36 -11.86 -5.34 18.46
N LEU A 37 -10.74 -5.32 19.18
CA LEU A 37 -10.73 -5.15 20.64
C LEU A 37 -11.49 -3.87 21.05
N LEU A 38 -11.19 -2.74 20.41
CA LEU A 38 -11.84 -1.45 20.68
C LEU A 38 -13.33 -1.40 20.28
N THR A 39 -13.86 -2.40 19.56
CA THR A 39 -15.32 -2.52 19.39
C THR A 39 -16.01 -3.12 20.62
N GLY A 40 -15.29 -3.78 21.53
CA GLY A 40 -15.86 -4.39 22.73
C GLY A 40 -15.35 -3.81 24.05
N TYR A 41 -14.09 -3.36 24.06
CA TYR A 41 -13.38 -2.97 25.27
C TYR A 41 -12.51 -1.74 25.02
N GLN A 42 -12.92 -0.60 25.56
CA GLN A 42 -12.26 0.70 25.38
C GLN A 42 -11.76 1.29 26.71
N ALA A 43 -12.24 0.74 27.83
CA ALA A 43 -11.96 1.23 29.18
C ALA A 43 -11.08 0.25 29.97
N PRO A 44 -10.09 0.73 30.75
CA PRO A 44 -9.23 -0.12 31.58
C PRO A 44 -10.02 -1.04 32.51
N ALA A 45 -11.04 -0.50 33.21
CA ALA A 45 -11.84 -1.25 34.17
C ALA A 45 -12.64 -2.40 33.51
N ALA A 46 -13.11 -2.20 32.27
CA ALA A 46 -13.83 -3.23 31.53
C ALA A 46 -12.90 -4.40 31.16
N ILE A 47 -11.66 -4.11 30.76
CA ILE A 47 -10.64 -5.13 30.46
C ILE A 47 -10.25 -5.91 31.72
N ARG A 48 -9.98 -5.21 32.83
CA ARG A 48 -9.65 -5.87 34.10
C ARG A 48 -10.76 -6.79 34.58
N ARG A 49 -12.01 -6.33 34.52
CA ARG A 49 -13.18 -7.13 34.90
C ARG A 49 -13.37 -8.37 34.03
N ALA A 50 -13.06 -8.28 32.74
CA ALA A 50 -13.13 -9.44 31.84
C ALA A 50 -12.03 -10.46 32.16
N GLY A 51 -10.81 -9.99 32.42
CA GLY A 51 -9.63 -10.82 32.59
C GLY A 51 -9.08 -11.34 31.27
N ALA A 52 -7.79 -11.71 31.26
CA ALA A 52 -7.07 -12.11 30.04
C ALA A 52 -7.72 -13.32 29.32
N ASN A 53 -8.13 -14.35 30.05
CA ASN A 53 -8.68 -15.59 29.46
C ASN A 53 -10.03 -15.37 28.73
N ARG A 54 -10.90 -14.56 29.32
CA ARG A 54 -12.19 -14.21 28.70
C ARG A 54 -12.00 -13.30 27.50
N LEU A 55 -11.06 -12.36 27.61
CA LEU A 55 -10.72 -11.46 26.51
C LEU A 55 -10.13 -12.23 25.32
N GLU A 56 -9.23 -13.17 25.57
CA GLU A 56 -8.70 -14.07 24.55
C GLU A 56 -9.82 -14.85 23.86
N SER A 57 -10.71 -15.46 24.63
CA SER A 57 -11.85 -16.22 24.09
C SER A 57 -12.75 -15.34 23.22
N TRP A 58 -13.03 -14.11 23.67
CA TRP A 58 -13.83 -13.13 22.94
C TRP A 58 -13.18 -12.70 21.61
N LEU A 59 -11.86 -12.54 21.58
CA LEU A 59 -11.07 -12.21 20.39
C LEU A 59 -10.98 -13.40 19.42
N ARG A 60 -10.80 -14.63 19.93
CA ARG A 60 -10.78 -15.86 19.12
C ARG A 60 -12.10 -16.08 18.38
N ASN A 61 -13.23 -15.86 19.05
CA ASN A 61 -14.56 -15.96 18.44
C ASN A 61 -14.76 -14.96 17.29
N ARG A 62 -14.00 -13.86 17.28
CA ARG A 62 -13.98 -12.85 16.20
C ARG A 62 -12.84 -13.06 15.20
N LYS A 63 -12.20 -14.24 15.23
CA LYS A 63 -11.12 -14.65 14.31
C LYS A 63 -9.92 -13.69 14.33
N VAL A 64 -9.66 -13.04 15.47
CA VAL A 64 -8.49 -12.17 15.61
C VAL A 64 -7.21 -13.02 15.64
N ARG A 65 -6.32 -12.80 14.68
CA ARG A 65 -4.98 -13.41 14.67
C ARG A 65 -4.19 -12.93 15.89
N GLY A 66 -3.48 -13.84 16.56
CA GLY A 66 -2.71 -13.51 17.77
C GLY A 66 -3.54 -13.13 18.99
N ALA A 67 -4.82 -13.58 19.06
CA ALA A 67 -5.75 -13.25 20.14
C ALA A 67 -5.17 -13.38 21.56
N ALA A 68 -4.40 -14.42 21.84
CA ALA A 68 -3.77 -14.64 23.15
C ALA A 68 -2.76 -13.54 23.51
N ALA A 69 -1.87 -13.20 22.58
CA ALA A 69 -0.88 -12.15 22.77
C ALA A 69 -1.56 -10.78 22.92
N LEU A 70 -2.54 -10.49 22.06
CA LEU A 70 -3.31 -9.24 22.13
C LEU A 70 -4.06 -9.10 23.47
N ALA A 71 -4.74 -10.17 23.91
CA ALA A 71 -5.47 -10.17 25.18
C ALA A 71 -4.54 -9.93 26.37
N ARG A 72 -3.37 -10.57 26.39
CA ARG A 72 -2.36 -10.38 27.43
C ARG A 72 -1.85 -8.94 27.46
N SER A 73 -1.42 -8.40 26.32
CA SER A 73 -0.93 -7.01 26.23
C SER A 73 -1.99 -6.00 26.68
N ALA A 74 -3.24 -6.19 26.25
CA ALA A 74 -4.35 -5.33 26.65
C ALA A 74 -4.66 -5.42 28.15
N PHE A 75 -4.62 -6.63 28.72
CA PHE A 75 -4.82 -6.85 30.15
C PHE A 75 -3.71 -6.22 30.98
N GLU A 76 -2.44 -6.45 30.63
CA GLU A 76 -1.30 -5.81 31.31
C GLU A 76 -1.36 -4.28 31.21
N ALA A 77 -1.78 -3.73 30.07
CA ALA A 77 -2.00 -2.29 29.93
C ALA A 77 -3.09 -1.78 30.87
N ALA A 78 -4.17 -2.55 31.04
CA ALA A 78 -5.27 -2.22 31.95
C ALA A 78 -4.86 -2.29 33.43
N GLU A 79 -3.98 -3.23 33.81
CA GLU A 79 -3.42 -3.34 35.16
C GLU A 79 -2.46 -2.19 35.49
N ARG A 80 -1.79 -1.59 34.50
CA ARG A 80 -0.93 -0.41 34.71
C ARG A 80 -1.71 0.88 34.94
N GLN A 81 -3.04 0.90 34.76
CA GLN A 81 -3.85 2.11 34.85
C GLN A 81 -5.13 1.91 35.66
N HIS A 82 -5.13 2.41 36.89
CA HIS A 82 -6.27 2.32 37.81
C HIS A 82 -7.12 3.60 37.88
N THR A 83 -6.57 4.72 37.43
CA THR A 83 -7.25 6.02 37.47
C THR A 83 -8.38 6.08 36.45
N ALA A 84 -9.59 6.37 36.93
CA ALA A 84 -10.75 6.70 36.10
C ALA A 84 -10.80 8.19 35.83
N VAL A 85 -11.17 8.58 34.61
CA VAL A 85 -11.24 9.99 34.18
C VAL A 85 -12.70 10.44 34.09
N VAL A 86 -12.98 11.71 34.38
CA VAL A 86 -14.31 12.29 34.16
C VAL A 86 -14.67 12.17 32.68
N GLY A 87 -15.86 11.66 32.37
CA GLY A 87 -16.31 11.44 31.00
C GLY A 87 -15.78 10.15 30.34
N GLU A 88 -15.09 9.27 31.08
CA GLU A 88 -14.54 8.01 30.54
C GLU A 88 -15.57 7.19 29.76
N LYS A 89 -16.80 7.08 30.26
CA LYS A 89 -17.89 6.36 29.58
C LYS A 89 -18.23 6.99 28.22
N ALA A 90 -18.30 8.31 28.14
CA ALA A 90 -18.63 9.01 26.90
C ALA A 90 -17.50 8.85 25.88
N ILE A 91 -16.25 9.01 26.31
CA ILE A 91 -15.07 8.85 25.44
C ILE A 91 -14.93 7.39 25.00
N ALA A 92 -15.16 6.41 25.88
CA ALA A 92 -15.16 4.99 25.54
C ALA A 92 -16.21 4.67 24.45
N GLN A 93 -17.39 5.28 24.54
CA GLN A 93 -18.42 5.17 23.51
C GLN A 93 -17.99 5.81 22.18
N MET A 94 -17.31 6.96 22.22
CA MET A 94 -16.75 7.58 21.00
C MET A 94 -15.70 6.68 20.35
N VAL A 95 -14.76 6.13 21.13
CA VAL A 95 -13.74 5.18 20.64
C VAL A 95 -14.39 3.95 20.03
N HIS A 96 -15.43 3.42 20.65
CA HIS A 96 -16.21 2.31 20.10
C HIS A 96 -16.77 2.65 18.72
N THR A 97 -17.44 3.80 18.58
CA THR A 97 -18.03 4.24 17.31
C THR A 97 -16.95 4.40 16.23
N LEU A 98 -15.85 5.09 16.54
CA LEU A 98 -14.74 5.30 15.59
C LEU A 98 -14.11 3.97 15.15
N ALA A 99 -13.86 3.04 16.08
CA ALA A 99 -13.32 1.73 15.75
C ALA A 99 -14.26 0.97 14.79
N ARG A 100 -15.58 1.04 15.00
CA ARG A 100 -16.57 0.42 14.10
C ARG A 100 -16.62 1.09 12.73
N GLU A 101 -16.55 2.42 12.69
CA GLU A 101 -16.54 3.17 11.43
C GLU A 101 -15.31 2.83 10.59
N VAL A 102 -14.12 2.80 11.21
CA VAL A 102 -12.88 2.38 10.53
C VAL A 102 -13.00 0.95 10.00
N MET A 103 -13.52 0.02 10.79
CA MET A 103 -13.76 -1.36 10.32
C MET A 103 -14.74 -1.41 9.13
N THR A 104 -15.83 -0.65 9.20
CA THR A 104 -16.82 -0.56 8.12
C THR A 104 -16.21 0.03 6.85
N LEU A 105 -15.37 1.06 6.98
CA LEU A 105 -14.67 1.66 5.84
C LEU A 105 -13.68 0.68 5.22
N ASN A 106 -12.99 -0.13 6.02
CA ASN A 106 -12.10 -1.17 5.50
C ASN A 106 -12.85 -2.25 4.71
N GLU A 107 -14.03 -2.65 5.17
CA GLU A 107 -14.91 -3.56 4.43
C GLU A 107 -15.32 -2.96 3.08
N LYS A 108 -15.76 -1.68 3.09
CA LYS A 108 -16.12 -0.96 1.86
C LYS A 108 -14.95 -0.80 0.89
N ILE A 109 -13.74 -0.54 1.39
CA ILE A 109 -12.52 -0.49 0.56
C ILE A 109 -12.27 -1.85 -0.09
N ALA A 110 -12.35 -2.93 0.68
CA ALA A 110 -12.16 -4.28 0.13
C ALA A 110 -13.24 -4.66 -0.90
N GLU A 111 -14.47 -4.19 -0.74
CA GLU A 111 -15.54 -4.35 -1.73
C GLU A 111 -15.22 -3.57 -3.01
N VAL A 112 -14.81 -2.31 -2.90
CA VAL A 112 -14.42 -1.48 -4.05
C VAL A 112 -13.20 -2.07 -4.77
N ASP A 113 -12.19 -2.55 -4.04
CA ASP A 113 -11.02 -3.21 -4.62
C ASP A 113 -11.41 -4.44 -5.45
N LYS A 114 -12.38 -5.25 -4.98
CA LYS A 114 -12.92 -6.38 -5.76
C LYS A 114 -13.66 -5.94 -7.01
N LEU A 115 -14.43 -4.86 -6.94
CA LEU A 115 -15.11 -4.30 -8.10
C LEU A 115 -14.10 -3.79 -9.13
N ILE A 116 -13.05 -3.09 -8.70
CA ILE A 116 -11.95 -2.62 -9.56
C ILE A 116 -11.27 -3.82 -10.22
N GLU A 117 -10.95 -4.86 -9.45
CA GLU A 117 -10.33 -6.07 -9.97
C GLU A 117 -11.21 -6.77 -11.03
N SER A 118 -12.52 -6.90 -10.77
CA SER A 118 -13.45 -7.47 -11.74
C SER A 118 -13.48 -6.66 -13.04
N ARG A 119 -13.64 -5.34 -12.95
CA ARG A 119 -13.66 -4.45 -14.11
C ARG A 119 -12.35 -4.42 -14.87
N PHE A 120 -11.24 -4.48 -14.16
CA PHE A 120 -9.93 -4.59 -14.79
C PHE A 120 -9.83 -5.87 -15.62
N ARG A 121 -10.24 -7.03 -15.08
CA ARG A 121 -10.16 -8.31 -15.79
C ARG A 121 -11.04 -8.38 -17.05
N GLU A 122 -12.11 -7.59 -17.12
CA GLU A 122 -12.97 -7.45 -18.31
C GLU A 122 -12.30 -6.64 -19.44
N HIS A 123 -11.24 -5.88 -19.15
CA HIS A 123 -10.59 -5.02 -20.12
C HIS A 123 -9.65 -5.81 -21.06
N GLU A 124 -9.66 -5.50 -22.36
CA GLU A 124 -8.90 -6.22 -23.39
C GLU A 124 -7.38 -6.25 -23.14
N LEU A 125 -6.82 -5.15 -22.64
CA LEU A 125 -5.38 -5.02 -22.31
C LEU A 125 -4.98 -5.71 -21.00
N ALA A 126 -5.94 -6.16 -20.18
CA ALA A 126 -5.66 -6.68 -18.85
C ALA A 126 -4.73 -7.90 -18.82
N PRO A 127 -4.89 -8.91 -19.71
CA PRO A 127 -3.96 -10.05 -19.77
C PRO A 127 -2.52 -9.61 -20.03
N VAL A 128 -2.31 -8.66 -20.94
CA VAL A 128 -0.99 -8.13 -21.28
C VAL A 128 -0.39 -7.35 -20.09
N ILE A 129 -1.17 -6.46 -19.48
CA ILE A 129 -0.71 -5.64 -18.36
C ILE A 129 -0.36 -6.50 -17.15
N ALA A 130 -1.25 -7.43 -16.78
CA ALA A 130 -1.07 -8.29 -15.61
C ALA A 130 0.01 -9.37 -15.81
N SER A 131 0.35 -9.70 -17.05
CA SER A 131 1.46 -10.63 -17.34
C SER A 131 2.82 -10.11 -16.87
N LEU A 132 3.00 -8.78 -16.78
CA LEU A 132 4.26 -8.18 -16.38
C LEU A 132 4.47 -8.34 -14.85
N PRO A 133 5.49 -9.10 -14.39
CA PRO A 133 5.63 -9.45 -12.97
C PRO A 133 5.71 -8.23 -12.07
N GLY A 134 4.81 -8.13 -11.10
CA GLY A 134 4.69 -6.97 -10.21
C GLY A 134 3.66 -5.93 -10.64
N ILE A 135 2.88 -6.16 -11.70
CA ILE A 135 1.63 -5.42 -11.94
C ILE A 135 0.46 -6.36 -11.67
N GLY A 136 -0.21 -6.16 -10.53
CA GLY A 136 -1.46 -6.84 -10.21
C GLY A 136 -2.68 -6.03 -10.68
N PRO A 137 -3.91 -6.56 -10.50
CA PRO A 137 -5.14 -5.94 -10.99
C PRO A 137 -5.34 -4.48 -10.58
N LEU A 138 -5.09 -4.12 -9.32
CA LEU A 138 -5.22 -2.74 -8.86
C LEU A 138 -4.21 -1.78 -9.52
N LEU A 139 -2.96 -2.20 -9.65
CA LEU A 139 -1.93 -1.39 -10.33
C LEU A 139 -2.20 -1.31 -11.84
N GLY A 140 -2.73 -2.37 -12.44
CA GLY A 140 -3.15 -2.40 -13.83
C GLY A 140 -4.35 -1.51 -14.10
N ALA A 141 -5.35 -1.52 -13.21
CA ALA A 141 -6.50 -0.62 -13.27
C ALA A 141 -6.08 0.84 -13.13
N GLU A 142 -5.17 1.15 -12.19
CA GLU A 142 -4.63 2.50 -12.03
C GLU A 142 -3.84 2.95 -13.26
N PHE A 143 -3.10 2.04 -13.90
CA PHE A 143 -2.44 2.33 -15.18
C PHE A 143 -3.46 2.68 -16.26
N LEU A 144 -4.48 1.84 -16.46
CA LEU A 144 -5.53 2.07 -17.47
C LEU A 144 -6.30 3.36 -17.20
N ALA A 145 -6.65 3.66 -15.96
CA ALA A 145 -7.33 4.89 -15.60
C ALA A 145 -6.48 6.13 -15.92
N ALA A 146 -5.15 6.04 -15.78
CA ALA A 146 -4.25 7.16 -16.04
C ALA A 146 -3.88 7.33 -17.51
N THR A 147 -4.01 6.28 -18.34
CA THR A 147 -3.73 6.32 -19.78
C THR A 147 -4.99 6.29 -20.65
N SER A 148 -6.16 6.10 -20.04
CA SER A 148 -7.41 5.77 -20.74
C SER A 148 -7.32 4.54 -21.63
N GLY A 149 -6.33 3.65 -21.41
CA GLY A 149 -6.05 2.52 -22.29
C GLY A 149 -5.41 2.88 -23.64
N ASP A 150 -5.22 4.17 -23.94
CA ASP A 150 -4.70 4.63 -25.22
C ASP A 150 -3.25 5.13 -25.09
N MET A 151 -2.33 4.35 -25.64
CA MET A 151 -0.90 4.67 -25.64
C MET A 151 -0.53 5.70 -26.73
N SER A 152 -1.40 5.93 -27.71
CA SER A 152 -1.16 6.86 -28.82
C SER A 152 -0.96 8.30 -28.34
N PHE A 153 -1.64 8.69 -27.25
CA PHE A 153 -1.49 10.00 -26.60
C PHE A 153 -0.04 10.32 -26.23
N PHE A 154 0.71 9.31 -25.81
CA PHE A 154 2.11 9.50 -25.43
C PHE A 154 3.05 9.46 -26.63
N ALA A 155 2.68 8.83 -27.74
CA ALA A 155 3.49 8.58 -28.95
C ALA A 155 4.79 7.77 -28.74
N THR A 156 5.49 7.92 -27.61
CA THR A 156 6.74 7.22 -27.30
C THR A 156 6.79 6.78 -25.84
N PRO A 157 7.53 5.69 -25.53
CA PRO A 157 7.73 5.25 -24.14
C PRO A 157 8.46 6.31 -23.29
N ASP A 158 9.26 7.17 -23.90
CA ASP A 158 9.98 8.25 -23.23
C ASP A 158 9.04 9.34 -22.74
N ARG A 159 8.02 9.69 -23.54
CA ARG A 159 6.97 10.65 -23.14
C ARG A 159 6.10 10.09 -22.02
N LEU A 160 5.75 8.80 -22.07
CA LEU A 160 5.08 8.13 -20.95
C LEU A 160 5.93 8.16 -19.68
N ALA A 161 7.23 7.86 -19.79
CA ALA A 161 8.13 7.92 -18.65
C ALA A 161 8.29 9.34 -18.09
N GLY A 162 8.31 10.36 -18.95
CA GLY A 162 8.28 11.77 -18.55
C GLY A 162 7.00 12.12 -17.79
N PHE A 163 5.85 11.72 -18.33
CA PHE A 163 4.54 11.94 -17.69
C PHE A 163 4.42 11.21 -16.34
N ALA A 164 4.98 10.00 -16.22
CA ALA A 164 5.05 9.24 -14.98
C ALA A 164 6.14 9.75 -13.99
N GLY A 165 6.93 10.77 -14.35
CA GLY A 165 7.97 11.31 -13.49
C GLY A 165 9.16 10.36 -13.26
N LEU A 166 9.43 9.50 -14.24
CA LEU A 166 10.51 8.51 -14.23
C LEU A 166 11.67 8.89 -15.15
N ALA A 167 11.51 9.93 -15.96
CA ALA A 167 12.59 10.55 -16.72
C ALA A 167 13.04 11.84 -16.01
N PRO A 168 14.36 12.15 -15.99
CA PRO A 168 14.84 13.46 -15.58
C PRO A 168 14.24 14.56 -16.46
N ALA A 169 13.92 15.70 -15.87
CA ALA A 169 13.41 16.87 -16.59
C ALA A 169 14.51 17.95 -16.67
N PRO A 170 14.70 18.61 -17.83
CA PRO A 170 15.62 19.73 -17.93
C PRO A 170 15.15 20.86 -17.02
N ARG A 171 16.08 21.46 -16.29
CA ARG A 171 15.90 22.72 -15.57
C ARG A 171 16.85 23.75 -16.15
N ASP A 172 16.65 23.96 -17.43
CA ASP A 172 17.49 24.82 -18.22
C ASP A 172 17.10 26.28 -17.92
N SER A 173 18.12 27.14 -17.83
CA SER A 173 17.95 28.59 -17.84
C SER A 173 18.42 29.08 -19.20
N GLY A 174 18.08 30.31 -19.61
CA GLY A 174 18.53 30.85 -20.90
C GLY A 174 20.05 30.85 -21.12
N ARG A 175 20.85 30.60 -20.06
CA ARG A 175 22.32 30.45 -20.11
C ARG A 175 22.84 29.03 -19.85
N VAL A 176 22.01 28.11 -19.36
CA VAL A 176 22.44 26.74 -18.98
C VAL A 176 21.49 25.75 -19.61
N SER A 177 22.00 24.91 -20.52
CA SER A 177 21.25 23.82 -21.12
C SER A 177 21.79 22.45 -20.69
N GLY A 178 20.91 21.45 -20.63
CA GLY A 178 21.27 20.07 -20.26
C GLY A 178 21.28 19.78 -18.75
N ASN A 179 20.69 20.66 -17.94
CA ASN A 179 20.72 20.52 -16.49
C ASN A 179 19.54 19.65 -15.99
N LEU A 180 19.72 18.34 -16.03
CA LEU A 180 18.68 17.37 -15.72
C LEU A 180 18.41 17.23 -14.21
N HIS A 181 17.15 17.37 -13.82
CA HIS A 181 16.69 17.29 -12.43
C HIS A 181 15.57 16.27 -12.25
N ARG A 182 15.29 15.94 -10.98
CA ARG A 182 14.06 15.24 -10.62
C ARG A 182 12.85 16.10 -11.04
N PRO A 183 11.89 15.53 -11.80
CA PRO A 183 10.68 16.27 -12.19
C PRO A 183 9.86 16.66 -10.96
N LYS A 184 9.31 17.88 -10.98
CA LYS A 184 8.42 18.39 -9.91
C LYS A 184 6.93 18.18 -10.22
N ARG A 185 6.57 18.10 -11.50
CA ARG A 185 5.22 17.86 -11.99
C ARG A 185 5.20 16.57 -12.80
N TYR A 186 4.36 15.64 -12.39
CA TYR A 186 4.16 14.34 -13.03
C TYR A 186 2.91 13.68 -12.46
N HIS A 187 2.40 12.66 -13.16
CA HIS A 187 1.26 11.89 -12.71
C HIS A 187 1.67 10.95 -11.56
N ARG A 188 1.23 11.25 -10.34
CA ARG A 188 1.61 10.51 -9.12
C ARG A 188 1.14 9.04 -9.15
N GLY A 189 -0.03 8.77 -9.75
CA GLY A 189 -0.56 7.41 -9.88
C GLY A 189 0.34 6.52 -10.73
N LEU A 190 0.62 6.90 -11.99
CA LEU A 190 1.62 6.21 -12.82
C LEU A 190 2.99 6.07 -12.17
N GLN A 191 3.50 7.09 -11.47
CA GLN A 191 4.76 6.93 -10.73
C GLN A 191 4.64 5.80 -9.70
N ARG A 192 3.54 5.79 -8.92
CA ARG A 192 3.26 4.76 -7.93
C ARG A 192 3.14 3.37 -8.57
N VAL A 193 2.45 3.25 -9.70
CA VAL A 193 2.31 2.00 -10.46
C VAL A 193 3.69 1.43 -10.79
N PHE A 194 4.51 2.19 -11.52
CA PHE A 194 5.81 1.67 -11.98
C PHE A 194 6.82 1.49 -10.84
N TYR A 195 6.80 2.35 -9.82
CA TYR A 195 7.67 2.23 -8.65
C TYR A 195 7.33 1.00 -7.81
N THR A 196 6.04 0.81 -7.49
CA THR A 196 5.57 -0.37 -6.74
C THR A 196 5.82 -1.64 -7.55
N SER A 197 5.57 -1.57 -8.85
CA SER A 197 5.85 -2.67 -9.77
C SER A 197 7.33 -3.06 -9.79
N ALA A 198 8.23 -2.08 -9.79
CA ALA A 198 9.66 -2.33 -9.67
C ALA A 198 10.02 -3.01 -8.35
N LEU A 199 9.51 -2.52 -7.21
CA LEU A 199 9.75 -3.10 -5.88
C LEU A 199 9.28 -4.55 -5.74
N ILE A 200 8.12 -4.87 -6.31
CA ILE A 200 7.59 -6.25 -6.31
C ILE A 200 8.46 -7.11 -7.24
N SER A 201 8.74 -6.62 -8.45
CA SER A 201 9.50 -7.38 -9.46
C SER A 201 10.92 -7.73 -9.02
N ILE A 202 11.54 -6.94 -8.14
CA ILE A 202 12.84 -7.28 -7.55
C ILE A 202 12.77 -8.63 -6.79
N ARG A 203 11.64 -8.94 -6.16
CA ARG A 203 11.44 -10.17 -5.39
C ARG A 203 10.96 -11.34 -6.25
N THR A 204 10.25 -11.06 -7.33
CA THR A 204 9.54 -12.08 -8.11
C THR A 204 10.11 -12.36 -9.50
N CYS A 205 11.05 -11.55 -9.99
CA CYS A 205 11.64 -11.68 -11.33
C CYS A 205 13.17 -11.56 -11.28
N ALA A 206 13.86 -12.63 -11.70
CA ALA A 206 15.32 -12.70 -11.71
C ALA A 206 15.96 -11.61 -12.59
N GLU A 207 15.37 -11.28 -13.74
CA GLU A 207 15.88 -10.24 -14.64
C GLU A 207 15.73 -8.82 -14.06
N SER A 208 14.64 -8.56 -13.34
CA SER A 208 14.48 -7.32 -12.56
C SER A 208 15.49 -7.23 -11.42
N ARG A 209 15.71 -8.34 -10.70
CA ARG A 209 16.71 -8.44 -9.62
C ARG A 209 18.11 -8.14 -10.13
N ARG A 210 18.54 -8.82 -11.20
CA ARG A 210 19.86 -8.61 -11.86
C ARG A 210 20.06 -7.16 -12.27
N PHE A 211 19.06 -6.54 -12.89
CA PHE A 211 19.15 -5.13 -13.28
C PHE A 211 19.31 -4.21 -12.08
N TYR A 212 18.50 -4.41 -11.03
CA TYR A 212 18.55 -3.62 -9.82
C TYR A 212 19.91 -3.80 -9.09
N ASP A 213 20.43 -5.02 -8.99
CA ASP A 213 21.75 -5.31 -8.43
C ASP A 213 22.86 -4.60 -9.20
N ARG A 214 22.85 -4.69 -10.54
CA ARG A 214 23.80 -3.95 -11.37
C ARG A 214 23.74 -2.45 -11.10
N LYS A 215 22.54 -1.86 -10.99
CA LYS A 215 22.39 -0.44 -10.64
C LYS A 215 22.88 -0.10 -9.23
N ARG A 216 22.78 -1.01 -8.27
CA ARG A 216 23.37 -0.85 -6.93
C ARG A 216 24.90 -0.93 -6.97
N ALA A 217 25.46 -1.84 -7.77
CA ALA A 217 26.89 -1.99 -7.99
C ALA A 217 27.52 -0.78 -8.70
N GLU A 218 26.77 -0.11 -9.59
CA GLU A 218 27.12 1.19 -10.19
C GLU A 218 27.10 2.36 -9.18
N GLY A 219 26.89 2.12 -7.88
CA GLY A 219 26.91 3.14 -6.83
C GLY A 219 25.57 3.86 -6.60
N LYS A 220 24.49 3.51 -7.31
CA LYS A 220 23.18 4.17 -7.11
C LYS A 220 22.58 3.79 -5.77
N ARG A 221 21.99 4.76 -5.06
CA ARG A 221 21.19 4.51 -3.84
C ARG A 221 19.98 3.63 -4.15
N HIS A 222 19.41 2.96 -3.14
CA HIS A 222 18.24 2.08 -3.28
C HIS A 222 17.14 2.72 -4.14
N THR A 223 16.65 3.90 -3.75
CA THR A 223 15.58 4.61 -4.47
C THR A 223 15.95 4.94 -5.91
N GLN A 224 17.21 5.30 -6.19
CA GLN A 224 17.67 5.59 -7.55
C GLN A 224 17.71 4.33 -8.42
N ALA A 225 18.12 3.19 -7.85
CA ALA A 225 18.12 1.91 -8.54
C ALA A 225 16.69 1.41 -8.81
N VAL A 226 15.76 1.59 -7.85
CA VAL A 226 14.34 1.27 -8.06
C VAL A 226 13.71 2.16 -9.13
N LEU A 227 13.97 3.48 -9.11
CA LEU A 227 13.48 4.40 -10.15
C LEU A 227 14.05 4.06 -11.53
N ALA A 228 15.32 3.67 -11.62
CA ALA A 228 15.91 3.21 -12.88
C ALA A 228 15.23 1.92 -13.38
N LEU A 229 14.89 0.99 -12.48
CA LEU A 229 14.13 -0.20 -12.84
C LEU A 229 12.71 0.16 -13.27
N ALA A 230 12.01 1.04 -12.54
CA ALA A 230 10.68 1.54 -12.91
C ALA A 230 10.70 2.17 -14.30
N ARG A 231 11.71 2.97 -14.63
CA ARG A 231 11.91 3.55 -15.96
C ARG A 231 12.08 2.48 -17.05
N ARG A 232 12.86 1.43 -16.79
CA ARG A 232 13.00 0.27 -17.70
C ARG A 232 11.65 -0.43 -17.90
N ARG A 233 10.86 -0.57 -16.83
CA ARG A 233 9.55 -1.24 -16.88
C ARG A 233 8.52 -0.48 -17.72
N VAL A 234 8.61 0.84 -17.82
CA VAL A 234 7.82 1.63 -18.79
C VAL A 234 8.08 1.12 -20.22
N ASN A 235 9.35 0.94 -20.60
CA ASN A 235 9.70 0.46 -21.95
C ASN A 235 9.18 -0.95 -22.20
N VAL A 236 9.29 -1.83 -21.20
CA VAL A 236 8.80 -3.21 -21.31
C VAL A 236 7.29 -3.22 -21.50
N LEU A 237 6.54 -2.56 -20.62
CA LEU A 237 5.08 -2.52 -20.70
C LEU A 237 4.61 -1.88 -22.01
N TRP A 238 5.27 -0.80 -22.45
CA TRP A 238 5.00 -0.18 -23.74
C TRP A 238 5.14 -1.17 -24.90
N ALA A 239 6.23 -1.93 -24.96
CA ALA A 239 6.47 -2.90 -26.02
C ALA A 239 5.44 -4.04 -25.99
N LEU A 240 5.08 -4.53 -24.80
CA LEU A 240 4.06 -5.57 -24.64
C LEU A 240 2.69 -5.12 -25.15
N LEU A 241 2.28 -3.89 -24.80
CA LEU A 241 1.02 -3.30 -25.25
C LEU A 241 1.01 -3.03 -26.75
N ARG A 242 2.11 -2.49 -27.30
CA ARG A 242 2.24 -2.25 -28.75
C ARG A 242 2.15 -3.55 -29.55
N ASP A 243 2.77 -4.62 -29.05
CA ASP A 243 2.84 -5.89 -29.77
C ASP A 243 1.65 -6.82 -29.44
N GLY A 244 0.80 -6.46 -28.48
CA GLY A 244 -0.31 -7.31 -28.01
C GLY A 244 0.15 -8.64 -27.39
N ARG A 245 1.33 -8.67 -26.75
CA ARG A 245 1.95 -9.91 -26.23
C ARG A 245 2.12 -9.90 -24.72
N CYS A 246 1.94 -11.06 -24.11
CA CYS A 246 2.25 -11.25 -22.69
C CYS A 246 3.76 -11.28 -22.43
N TYR A 247 4.15 -10.86 -21.23
CA TYR A 247 5.53 -10.87 -20.78
C TYR A 247 6.11 -12.29 -20.76
N GLN A 248 7.34 -12.41 -21.25
CA GLN A 248 8.13 -13.63 -21.18
C GLN A 248 9.45 -13.32 -20.47
N ALA A 249 9.88 -14.20 -19.56
CA ALA A 249 11.10 -14.00 -18.78
C ALA A 249 12.37 -14.05 -19.65
N ILE A 250 12.31 -14.83 -20.73
CA ILE A 250 13.34 -14.90 -21.76
C ILE A 250 12.82 -14.05 -22.93
N PRO A 251 13.53 -12.98 -23.33
CA PRO A 251 13.11 -12.22 -24.51
C PRO A 251 13.13 -13.14 -25.74
N PRO A 252 12.13 -13.05 -26.63
CA PRO A 252 12.14 -13.82 -27.86
C PRO A 252 13.39 -13.48 -28.65
N VAL A 253 14.07 -14.51 -29.16
CA VAL A 253 15.22 -14.34 -30.06
C VAL A 253 14.75 -13.47 -31.22
N THR A 254 15.34 -12.28 -31.35
CA THR A 254 15.01 -11.39 -32.44
C THR A 254 15.57 -12.04 -33.71
N ALA A 255 14.70 -12.64 -34.52
CA ALA A 255 15.05 -12.93 -35.90
C ALA A 255 15.25 -11.57 -36.58
N LEU A 256 16.50 -11.22 -36.85
CA LEU A 256 16.82 -10.06 -37.68
C LEU A 256 16.26 -10.33 -39.09
N PRO A 257 15.61 -9.35 -39.74
CA PRO A 257 15.27 -9.43 -41.15
C PRO A 257 16.52 -9.44 -42.03
#